data_AF-A0A944XSV0-F1
#
_entry.id   AF-A0A944XSV0-F1
#
_cell.length_a   1.000
_cell.length_b   1.000
_cell.length_c   1.000
_cell.angle_alpha   90.00
_cell.angle_beta   90.00
_cell.angle_gamma   90.00
#
_symmetry.space_group_name_H-M   'P 1'
#
loop_
_entity.id
_entity.type
_entity.pdbx_description
1 polymer ?
#
loop_
_entity_poly.entity_id
_entity_poly.type
_entity_poly.pdbx_seq_one_letter_code
_entity_poly.pdbx_strand_id
1 'polypeptide(L)' 'MNELLIVGIGAFVLVGGVILYAVVSTATGIEEDKNKNYIPDWIEKKFPSIFKSGKDLD' A
#
# COMPACT_ATOMS: atom_id res chain seq x y z
N MET A 1 -13.50 0.45 -27.71
CA MET A 1 -14.24 1.31 -26.74
C MET A 1 -14.04 0.87 -25.28
N ASN A 2 -13.37 -0.27 -25.02
CA ASN A 2 -13.12 -0.74 -23.66
C ASN A 2 -11.70 -0.40 -23.16
N GLU A 3 -10.72 -0.24 -24.06
CA GLU A 3 -9.34 0.10 -23.67
C GLU A 3 -9.25 1.43 -22.92
N LEU A 4 -9.89 2.50 -23.42
CA LEU A 4 -9.84 3.81 -22.75
C LEU A 4 -10.40 3.75 -21.32
N LEU A 5 -11.41 2.91 -21.09
CA LEU A 5 -12.04 2.73 -19.79
C LEU A 5 -11.12 1.93 -18.86
N ILE A 6 -10.52 0.85 -19.36
CA ILE A 6 -9.53 0.04 -18.62
C ILE A 6 -8.29 0.88 -18.26
N VAL A 7 -7.76 1.64 -19.22
CA VAL A 7 -6.61 2.54 -19.01
C VAL A 7 -6.96 3.64 -18.02
N GLY A 8 -8.17 4.20 -18.11
CA GLY A 8 -8.66 5.20 -17.15
C GLY A 8 -8.76 4.67 -15.73
N ILE A 9 -9.32 3.47 -15.54
CA ILE A 9 -9.39 2.81 -14.23
C ILE A 9 -7.98 2.51 -13.71
N GLY A 10 -7.10 1.96 -14.55
CA GLY A 10 -5.72 1.67 -14.16
C GLY A 10 -4.96 2.90 -13.69
N ALA A 11 -5.04 4.00 -14.45
CA ALA A 11 -4.42 5.27 -14.09
C ALA A 11 -4.99 5.82 -12.76
N PHE A 12 -6.31 5.76 -12.58
CA PHE A 12 -6.97 6.24 -11.36
C PHE A 12 -6.57 5.43 -10.12
N VAL A 13 -6.50 4.10 -10.23
CA VAL A 13 -6.09 3.22 -9.12
C VAL A 13 -4.62 3.46 -8.74
N LEU A 14 -3.73 3.62 -9.73
CA LEU A 14 -2.31 3.87 -9.48
C LEU A 14 -2.08 5.23 -8.81
N VAL A 15 -2.65 6.30 -9.37
CA VAL A 15 -2.50 7.66 -8.82
C VAL A 15 -3.20 7.78 -7.46
N GLY A 16 -4.42 7.25 -7.34
CA GLY A 16 -5.19 7.24 -6.10
C GLY A 16 -4.49 6.45 -4.99
N GLY A 17 -3.86 5.31 -5.30
CA GLY A 17 -3.10 4.52 -4.35
C GLY A 17 -1.89 5.26 -3.78
N VAL A 18 -1.14 5.98 -4.63
CA VAL A 18 0.02 6.78 -4.19
C VAL A 18 -0.41 7.95 -3.31
N ILE A 19 -1.47 8.67 -3.69
CA ILE A 19 -1.99 9.79 -2.89
C ILE A 19 -2.53 9.28 -1.55
N LEU A 20 -3.29 8.18 -1.55
CA LEU A 20 -3.82 7.59 -0.33
C LEU A 20 -2.69 7.17 0.62
N TYR A 21 -1.63 6.54 0.09
CA TYR A 21 -0.44 6.20 0.87
C TYR A 21 0.18 7.45 1.49
N ALA A 22 0.43 8.50 0.70
CA ALA A 22 1.07 9.73 1.18
C ALA A 22 0.22 10.47 2.23
N VAL A 23 -1.10 10.51 2.05
CA VAL A 23 -2.01 11.13 3.01
C VAL A 23 -2.05 10.31 4.29
N VAL A 24 -2.21 8.99 4.19
CA VAL A 24 -2.25 8.14 5.39
C VAL A 24 -0.92 8.19 6.11
N SER A 25 0.22 8.09 5.43
CA SER A 25 1.55 8.14 6.05
C SER A 25 1.79 9.46 6.77
N THR A 26 1.37 10.58 6.19
CA THR A 26 1.53 11.92 6.78
C THR A 26 0.55 12.15 7.94
N ALA A 27 -0.72 11.74 7.77
CA ALA A 27 -1.77 12.02 8.75
C ALA A 27 -1.72 11.11 9.98
N THR A 28 -1.28 9.86 9.80
CA THR A 28 -1.18 8.91 10.91
C THR A 28 0.12 9.07 11.70
N GLY A 29 1.08 9.84 11.19
CA GLY A 29 2.37 10.08 11.85
C GLY A 29 3.06 8.77 12.22
N ILE A 30 2.93 7.73 11.39
CA ILE A 30 3.37 6.38 11.74
C ILE A 30 4.89 6.36 11.65
N GLU A 31 5.44 6.64 12.82
CA GLU A 31 6.82 6.55 13.22
C GLU A 31 7.33 5.13 12.98
N GLU A 32 8.44 5.07 12.25
CA GLU A 32 9.34 3.93 12.12
C GLU A 32 8.84 2.77 11.24
N ASP A 33 9.32 2.75 9.99
CA ASP A 33 9.36 1.54 9.15
C ASP A 33 10.46 0.61 9.70
N LYS A 34 10.08 -0.28 10.62
CA LYS A 34 11.02 -1.20 11.27
C LYS A 34 11.45 -2.32 10.32
N ASN A 35 10.56 -2.71 9.40
CA ASN A 35 10.80 -3.79 8.46
C ASN A 35 11.65 -3.35 7.25
N LYS A 36 11.94 -2.03 7.13
CA LYS A 36 12.70 -1.41 6.04
C LYS A 36 12.17 -1.81 4.66
N ASN A 37 10.86 -1.82 4.49
CA ASN A 37 10.20 -2.29 3.28
C ASN A 37 9.30 -1.20 2.69
N TYR A 38 8.92 -1.36 1.42
CA TYR A 38 8.03 -0.38 0.76
C TYR A 38 6.58 -0.42 1.28
N ILE A 39 6.24 -1.36 2.16
CA ILE A 39 4.92 -1.51 2.75
C ILE A 39 4.98 -0.89 4.15
N PRO A 40 4.08 0.03 4.49
CA PRO A 40 4.08 0.64 5.81
C PRO A 40 3.59 -0.36 6.87
N ASP A 41 4.29 -0.43 8.01
CA ASP A 41 4.09 -1.39 9.10
C ASP A 41 2.63 -1.47 9.63
N TRP A 42 1.84 -0.41 9.50
CA TRP A 42 0.44 -0.40 9.93
C TRP A 42 -0.48 -1.20 9.00
N ILE A 43 -0.18 -1.23 7.70
CA ILE A 43 -0.88 -2.08 6.75
C ILE A 43 -0.53 -3.54 7.02
N GLU A 44 0.75 -3.82 7.31
CA GLU A 44 1.19 -5.17 7.68
C GLU A 44 0.49 -5.66 8.96
N LYS A 45 0.39 -4.81 9.99
CA LYS A 45 -0.34 -5.13 11.23
C LYS A 45 -1.85 -5.31 11.03
N LYS A 46 -2.45 -4.53 10.12
CA LYS A 46 -3.90 -4.57 9.87
C LYS A 46 -4.32 -5.71 8.93
N PHE A 47 -3.44 -6.11 8.02
CA PHE A 47 -3.66 -7.18 7.05
C PHE A 47 -2.52 -8.21 7.06
N PRO A 48 -2.25 -8.85 8.21
CA PRO A 48 -1.10 -9.74 8.36
C PRO A 48 -1.17 -10.95 7.42
N SER A 49 -2.37 -11.41 7.05
CA SER A 49 -2.55 -12.54 6.14
C SER A 49 -2.18 -12.25 4.68
N ILE A 50 -2.14 -10.99 4.27
CA ILE A 50 -1.85 -10.55 2.89
C ILE A 50 -0.38 -10.12 2.77
N PHE A 51 0.18 -9.56 3.84
CA PHE A 51 1.51 -8.94 3.83
C PHE A 51 2.57 -9.65 4.67
N LYS A 52 2.25 -10.72 5.42
CA LYS A 52 3.29 -11.65 5.88
C LYS A 52 3.93 -12.32 4.67
N SER A 53 5.05 -11.76 4.22
CA SER A 53 5.99 -12.48 3.37
C SER A 53 6.51 -13.68 4.16
N GLY A 54 6.68 -14.83 3.52
CA GLY A 54 7.08 -16.11 4.12
C GLY A 54 8.48 -16.13 4.77
N LYS A 55 9.05 -14.97 5.09
CA LYS A 55 10.26 -14.77 5.88
C LYS A 55 9.99 -14.74 7.39
N ASP A 56 8.72 -14.64 7.80
CA ASP A 56 8.22 -14.84 9.19
C ASP A 56 7.56 -16.22 9.39
N LEU A 57 7.87 -17.18 8.51
CA LEU A 57 7.59 -18.60 8.72
C LEU A 57 8.89 -19.25 9.19
N ASP A 58 9.13 -19.20 10.49
CA ASP A 58 9.99 -20.21 11.13
C ASP A 58 9.38 -21.62 10.95
#